data_AF-A0A2M7IQ22-F1
#
_entry.id   AF-A0A2M7IQ22-F1
#
_cell.length_a   1.000
_cell.length_b   1.000
_cell.length_c   1.000
_cell.angle_alpha   90.00
_cell.angle_beta   90.00
_cell.angle_gamma   90.00
#
_symmetry.space_group_name_H-M   'P 1'
#
loop_
_entity.id
_entity.type
_entity.pdbx_description
1 polymer ?
#
loop_
_entity_poly.entity_id
_entity_poly.type
_entity_poly.pdbx_seq_one_letter_code
_entity_poly.pdbx_strand_id
1 'polypeptide(L)'
;MQNQITTELLPIFDLLLHGRIGQKETNFFVEHCYKLAVGCAKHHLKKNPHLYYDSEVKAGDLAVDAVADLFSAGNGDRFSQIESSFKNWQPEITTEDEAAFFVNSLVMRKVYQQYQSALSFSDPFYTKILHAVDHLIKKENLVKDFYLGCCFVCKKKIADIHTSFIDEDAFASLPEDLFRERKQLLQNVLSYLSEETEYFPAIPLHPLVQKIKHRDLDPYLFEEATDEAISFSADEMITLSFHKTVEKLEQVYIAKRKVPVEIGEIFKRSFLEMGEDLKDGGLKPNLYYYIEQVSTELSKEEFQTKYHNIYEYLTKLFKQNIAEELKRSME
;
A
#
# COMPACT_ATOMS: atom_id res chain seq x y z
N MET A 1 -19.05 41.73 -17.07
CA MET A 1 -18.44 41.41 -15.76
C MET A 1 -17.60 40.16 -15.95
N GLN A 2 -16.27 40.27 -15.85
CA GLN A 2 -15.39 39.10 -15.80
C GLN A 2 -15.62 38.43 -14.44
N ASN A 3 -16.22 37.24 -14.41
CA ASN A 3 -16.21 36.41 -13.21
C ASN A 3 -14.75 36.10 -12.87
N GLN A 4 -14.23 36.74 -11.82
CA GLN A 4 -12.97 36.34 -11.22
C GLN A 4 -13.14 34.91 -10.71
N ILE A 5 -12.20 34.04 -11.08
CA ILE A 5 -12.15 32.68 -10.56
C ILE A 5 -11.72 32.79 -9.09
N THR A 6 -12.51 32.25 -8.17
CA THR A 6 -12.09 32.15 -6.79
C THR A 6 -11.00 31.09 -6.67
N THR A 7 -9.83 31.48 -6.15
CA THR A 7 -8.69 30.58 -5.91
C THR A 7 -8.57 30.14 -4.45
N GLU A 8 -9.54 30.53 -3.63
CA GLU A 8 -9.67 30.15 -2.22
C GLU A 8 -10.59 28.93 -2.10
N LEU A 9 -10.27 28.01 -1.20
CA LEU A 9 -10.95 26.74 -0.98
C LEU A 9 -12.26 26.92 -0.21
N LEU A 10 -12.32 27.79 0.79
CA LEU A 10 -13.52 28.00 1.58
C LEU A 10 -14.71 28.51 0.73
N PRO A 11 -14.55 29.50 -0.16
CA PRO A 11 -15.61 29.90 -1.08
C PRO A 11 -15.98 28.79 -2.09
N ILE A 12 -15.04 27.94 -2.48
CA ILE A 12 -15.35 26.78 -3.34
C ILE A 12 -16.28 25.81 -2.61
N PHE A 13 -16.05 25.57 -1.31
CA PHE A 13 -16.97 24.77 -0.50
C PHE A 13 -18.34 25.41 -0.38
N ASP A 14 -18.45 26.74 -0.20
CA ASP A 14 -19.75 27.41 -0.20
C ASP A 14 -20.51 27.22 -1.53
N LEU A 15 -19.81 27.33 -2.66
CA LEU A 15 -20.40 27.09 -3.98
C LEU A 15 -20.82 25.62 -4.15
N LEU A 16 -19.99 24.69 -3.70
CA LEU A 16 -20.22 23.25 -3.78
C LEU A 16 -21.44 22.84 -2.95
N LEU A 17 -21.49 23.22 -1.66
CA LEU A 17 -22.56 22.87 -0.72
C LEU A 17 -23.95 23.41 -1.14
N HIS A 18 -23.98 24.49 -1.93
CA HIS A 18 -25.20 25.08 -2.44
C HIS A 18 -25.54 24.66 -3.89
N GLY A 19 -24.78 23.72 -4.47
CA GLY A 19 -24.99 23.26 -5.86
C GLY A 19 -24.76 24.34 -6.92
N ARG A 20 -23.96 25.36 -6.60
CA ARG A 20 -23.66 26.53 -7.46
C ARG A 20 -22.26 26.47 -8.08
N ILE A 21 -21.49 25.41 -7.82
CA ILE A 21 -20.13 25.28 -8.32
C ILE A 21 -20.11 25.17 -9.85
N GLY A 22 -19.35 26.04 -10.50
CA GLY A 22 -19.16 26.04 -11.94
C GLY A 22 -18.02 25.12 -12.38
N GLN A 23 -17.90 24.91 -13.70
CA GLN A 23 -16.84 24.07 -14.26
C GLN A 23 -15.44 24.64 -14.00
N LYS A 24 -15.29 25.97 -13.92
CA LYS A 24 -14.00 26.62 -13.68
C LYS A 24 -13.50 26.35 -12.27
N GLU A 25 -14.38 26.53 -11.29
CA GLU A 25 -14.12 26.29 -9.87
C GLU A 25 -13.87 24.79 -9.63
N THR A 26 -14.64 23.93 -10.30
CA THR A 26 -14.41 22.47 -10.28
C THR A 26 -13.02 22.11 -10.79
N ASN A 27 -12.62 22.65 -11.95
CA ASN A 27 -11.31 22.36 -12.53
C ASN A 27 -10.17 22.83 -11.61
N PHE A 28 -10.31 24.04 -11.04
CA PHE A 28 -9.34 24.56 -10.08
C PHE A 28 -9.21 23.64 -8.86
N PHE A 29 -10.34 23.19 -8.29
CA PHE A 29 -10.32 22.35 -7.10
C PHE A 29 -9.71 20.97 -7.38
N VAL A 30 -10.06 20.35 -8.51
CA VAL A 30 -9.45 19.09 -8.94
C VAL A 30 -7.94 19.25 -9.15
N GLU A 31 -7.50 20.32 -9.79
CA GLU A 31 -6.08 20.60 -10.01
C GLU A 31 -5.33 20.84 -8.69
N HIS A 32 -5.95 21.55 -7.74
CA HIS A 32 -5.41 21.76 -6.40
C HIS A 32 -5.20 20.42 -5.67
N CYS A 33 -6.23 19.58 -5.62
CA CYS A 33 -6.16 18.25 -5.02
C CYS A 33 -5.11 17.37 -5.70
N TYR A 34 -5.01 17.41 -7.03
CA TYR A 34 -4.00 16.65 -7.78
C TYR A 34 -2.57 17.06 -7.43
N LYS A 35 -2.27 18.37 -7.36
CA LYS A 35 -0.93 18.84 -6.99
C LYS A 35 -0.52 18.38 -5.58
N LEU A 36 -1.45 18.46 -4.62
CA LEU A 36 -1.24 17.93 -3.27
C LEU A 36 -1.00 16.41 -3.29
N ALA A 37 -1.84 15.68 -4.03
CA ALA A 37 -1.77 14.23 -4.12
C ALA A 37 -0.44 13.75 -4.70
N VAL A 38 0.06 14.40 -5.76
CA VAL A 38 1.37 14.08 -6.34
C VAL A 38 2.50 14.28 -5.34
N GLY A 39 2.47 15.37 -4.56
CA GLY A 39 3.46 15.62 -3.50
C GLY A 39 3.48 14.51 -2.45
N CYS A 40 2.31 14.13 -1.96
CA CYS A 40 2.15 13.06 -0.97
C CYS A 40 2.57 11.69 -1.54
N ALA A 41 2.16 11.38 -2.77
CA ALA A 41 2.50 10.12 -3.44
C ALA A 41 4.01 9.97 -3.63
N LYS A 42 4.71 11.05 -4.02
CA LYS A 42 6.18 11.05 -4.12
C LYS A 42 6.84 10.73 -2.77
N HIS A 43 6.32 11.28 -1.68
CA HIS A 43 6.85 11.01 -0.33
C HIS A 43 6.74 9.52 0.03
N HIS A 44 5.57 8.90 -0.14
CA HIS A 44 5.38 7.48 0.14
C HIS A 44 6.20 6.57 -0.79
N LEU A 45 6.24 6.88 -2.09
CA LEU A 45 6.97 6.08 -3.07
C LEU A 45 8.49 6.15 -2.87
N LYS A 46 9.04 7.29 -2.41
CA LYS A 46 10.47 7.40 -2.09
C LYS A 46 10.89 6.40 -1.00
N LYS A 47 10.00 6.09 -0.07
CA LYS A 47 10.25 5.14 1.02
C LYS A 47 10.19 3.67 0.55
N ASN A 48 9.58 3.39 -0.60
CA ASN A 48 9.40 2.03 -1.13
C ASN A 48 9.75 1.98 -2.63
N PRO A 49 11.05 2.02 -2.96
CA PRO A 49 11.53 2.16 -4.34
C PRO A 49 11.17 0.96 -5.25
N HIS A 50 10.74 -0.18 -4.68
CA HIS A 50 10.25 -1.32 -5.47
C HIS A 50 8.99 -0.95 -6.25
N LEU A 51 8.13 -0.09 -5.72
CA LEU A 51 6.97 0.46 -6.42
C LEU A 51 7.33 1.54 -7.45
N TYR A 52 8.60 1.95 -7.52
CA TYR A 52 9.05 3.17 -8.21
C TYR A 52 9.72 2.92 -9.58
N TYR A 53 10.19 1.70 -9.89
CA TYR A 53 11.12 1.52 -11.01
C TYR A 53 10.47 1.61 -12.41
N ASP A 54 10.61 2.83 -12.94
CA ASP A 54 10.64 3.37 -14.31
C ASP A 54 9.43 3.18 -15.27
N SER A 55 8.84 4.34 -15.57
CA SER A 55 7.87 4.69 -16.63
C SER A 55 6.59 3.85 -16.75
N GLU A 56 5.55 4.23 -15.98
CA GLU A 56 4.13 4.42 -16.42
C GLU A 56 3.12 4.38 -15.25
N VAL A 57 3.52 3.94 -14.05
CA VAL A 57 2.79 4.21 -12.79
C VAL A 57 3.61 5.17 -11.95
N LYS A 58 3.46 6.45 -12.26
CA LYS A 58 4.11 7.59 -11.62
C LYS A 58 3.34 7.92 -10.35
N ALA A 59 3.96 8.68 -9.45
CA ALA A 59 3.23 9.39 -8.38
C ALA A 59 1.98 10.12 -8.92
N GLY A 60 1.98 10.48 -10.21
CA GLY A 60 0.84 10.97 -10.96
C GLY A 60 -0.33 9.99 -11.06
N ASP A 61 -0.12 8.71 -11.34
CA ASP A 61 -1.22 7.73 -11.51
C ASP A 61 -1.86 7.39 -10.17
N LEU A 62 -1.03 7.17 -9.13
CA LEU A 62 -1.53 7.03 -7.76
C LEU A 62 -2.31 8.28 -7.31
N ALA A 63 -1.84 9.47 -7.69
CA ALA A 63 -2.54 10.73 -7.44
C ALA A 63 -3.85 10.84 -8.23
N VAL A 64 -3.88 10.41 -9.50
CA VAL A 64 -5.09 10.37 -10.32
C VAL A 64 -6.12 9.46 -9.67
N ASP A 65 -5.76 8.24 -9.27
CA ASP A 65 -6.69 7.30 -8.64
C ASP A 65 -7.20 7.84 -7.30
N ALA A 66 -6.32 8.43 -6.48
CA ALA A 66 -6.70 9.02 -5.20
C ALA A 66 -7.66 10.21 -5.35
N VAL A 67 -7.42 11.07 -6.36
CA VAL A 67 -8.26 12.24 -6.62
C VAL A 67 -9.56 11.82 -7.31
N ALA A 68 -9.52 10.93 -8.30
CA ALA A 68 -10.71 10.45 -8.99
C ALA A 68 -11.72 9.85 -8.02
N ASP A 69 -11.25 9.09 -7.02
CA ASP A 69 -12.09 8.52 -5.97
C ASP A 69 -12.80 9.60 -5.14
N LEU A 70 -12.17 10.75 -4.87
CA LEU A 70 -12.81 11.89 -4.17
C LEU A 70 -13.96 12.54 -4.94
N PHE A 71 -13.84 12.57 -6.27
CA PHE A 71 -14.81 13.18 -7.17
C PHE A 71 -15.73 12.15 -7.85
N SER A 72 -15.68 10.90 -7.40
CA SER A 72 -16.50 9.81 -7.92
C SER A 72 -17.90 9.87 -7.31
N ALA A 73 -18.91 9.67 -8.16
CA ALA A 73 -20.30 9.77 -7.77
C ALA A 73 -20.77 8.46 -7.13
N GLY A 74 -20.74 8.39 -5.79
CA GLY A 74 -21.25 7.21 -5.07
C GLY A 74 -22.74 6.93 -5.34
N ASN A 75 -23.52 7.96 -5.71
CA ASN A 75 -24.97 7.88 -5.95
C ASN A 75 -25.48 8.85 -7.05
N GLY A 76 -24.65 9.18 -8.05
CA GLY A 76 -25.01 10.11 -9.13
C GLY A 76 -24.71 11.59 -8.85
N ASP A 77 -24.27 11.93 -7.64
CA ASP A 77 -23.78 13.27 -7.29
C ASP A 77 -22.25 13.29 -7.19
N ARG A 78 -21.61 14.20 -7.95
CA ARG A 78 -20.17 14.23 -8.22
C ARG A 78 -19.31 14.63 -7.01
N PHE A 79 -19.94 15.13 -5.95
CA PHE A 79 -19.24 15.67 -4.77
C PHE A 79 -19.72 15.09 -3.43
N SER A 80 -20.56 14.05 -3.44
CA SER A 80 -21.22 13.55 -2.22
C SER A 80 -20.24 13.17 -1.10
N GLN A 81 -19.08 12.61 -1.45
CA GLN A 81 -18.05 12.24 -0.46
C GLN A 81 -17.40 13.48 0.17
N ILE A 82 -17.09 14.49 -0.64
CA ILE A 82 -16.47 15.74 -0.18
C ILE A 82 -17.46 16.51 0.68
N GLU A 83 -18.72 16.63 0.24
CA GLU A 83 -19.78 17.30 1.00
C GLU A 83 -20.02 16.67 2.37
N SER A 84 -20.20 15.34 2.38
CA SER A 84 -20.44 14.62 3.64
C SER A 84 -19.23 14.73 4.58
N SER A 85 -18.01 14.70 4.04
CA SER A 85 -16.80 14.88 4.84
C SER A 85 -16.69 16.30 5.41
N PHE A 86 -17.01 17.32 4.61
CA PHE A 86 -16.96 18.73 5.03
C PHE A 86 -18.02 19.01 6.12
N LYS A 87 -19.28 18.60 5.90
CA LYS A 87 -20.40 18.81 6.85
C LYS A 87 -20.17 18.13 8.20
N ASN A 88 -19.46 17.00 8.23
CA ASN A 88 -19.18 16.23 9.44
C ASN A 88 -17.81 16.54 10.06
N TRP A 89 -17.03 17.47 9.48
CA TRP A 89 -15.74 17.84 10.03
C TRP A 89 -15.90 18.55 11.37
N GLN A 90 -15.00 18.27 12.31
CA GLN A 90 -15.00 18.88 13.63
C GLN A 90 -13.56 19.30 14.00
N PRO A 91 -13.36 20.55 14.45
CA PRO A 91 -14.34 21.63 14.58
C PRO A 91 -14.89 22.13 13.22
N GLU A 92 -15.98 22.90 13.22
CA GLU A 92 -16.53 23.48 11.98
C GLU A 92 -15.49 24.34 11.25
N ILE A 93 -15.45 24.22 9.92
CA ILE A 93 -14.51 24.94 9.06
C ILE A 93 -15.04 26.35 8.81
N THR A 94 -14.36 27.36 9.33
CA THR A 94 -14.78 28.76 9.27
C THR A 94 -13.77 29.67 8.59
N THR A 95 -12.53 29.20 8.42
CA THR A 95 -11.43 29.95 7.83
C THR A 95 -10.81 29.25 6.62
N GLU A 96 -10.10 30.00 5.79
CA GLU A 96 -9.40 29.47 4.63
C GLU A 96 -8.29 28.48 5.02
N ASP A 97 -7.58 28.74 6.12
CA ASP A 97 -6.54 27.83 6.63
C ASP A 97 -7.14 26.49 7.11
N GLU A 98 -8.30 26.51 7.76
CA GLU A 98 -9.03 25.30 8.15
C GLU A 98 -9.53 24.53 6.92
N ALA A 99 -10.00 25.24 5.88
CA ALA A 99 -10.42 24.61 4.62
C ALA A 99 -9.23 23.97 3.89
N ALA A 100 -8.07 24.63 3.87
CA ALA A 100 -6.83 24.07 3.33
C ALA A 100 -6.37 22.84 4.11
N PHE A 101 -6.42 22.89 5.45
CA PHE A 101 -6.08 21.75 6.30
C PHE A 101 -7.02 20.56 6.08
N PHE A 102 -8.32 20.81 5.96
CA PHE A 102 -9.33 19.80 5.63
C PHE A 102 -9.02 19.12 4.29
N VAL A 103 -8.81 19.91 3.22
CA VAL A 103 -8.49 19.38 1.89
C VAL A 103 -7.21 18.56 1.93
N ASN A 104 -6.17 19.07 2.57
CA ASN A 104 -4.90 18.38 2.69
C ASN A 104 -5.06 17.03 3.41
N SER A 105 -5.78 17.00 4.54
CA SER A 105 -6.06 15.79 5.30
C SER A 105 -6.85 14.75 4.50
N LEU A 106 -7.83 15.19 3.72
CA LEU A 106 -8.66 14.35 2.87
C LEU A 106 -7.84 13.74 1.72
N VAL A 107 -7.05 14.56 1.03
CA VAL A 107 -6.18 14.14 -0.07
C VAL A 107 -5.11 13.16 0.43
N MET A 108 -4.42 13.49 1.53
CA MET A 108 -3.42 12.62 2.14
C MET A 108 -3.99 11.24 2.49
N ARG A 109 -5.21 11.19 3.04
CA ARG A 109 -5.89 9.93 3.37
C ARG A 109 -6.13 9.06 2.14
N LYS A 110 -6.58 9.66 1.04
CA LYS A 110 -6.83 8.93 -0.21
C LYS A 110 -5.56 8.44 -0.85
N VAL A 111 -4.51 9.26 -0.87
CA VAL A 111 -3.18 8.84 -1.33
C VAL A 111 -2.67 7.66 -0.51
N TYR A 112 -2.77 7.71 0.82
CA TYR A 112 -2.40 6.60 1.69
C TYR A 112 -3.17 5.31 1.35
N GLN A 113 -4.49 5.40 1.11
CA GLN A 113 -5.31 4.24 0.76
C GLN A 113 -4.90 3.60 -0.58
N GLN A 114 -4.61 4.42 -1.60
CA GLN A 114 -4.12 3.92 -2.89
C GLN A 114 -2.72 3.33 -2.76
N TYR A 115 -1.85 3.96 -1.99
CA TYR A 115 -0.51 3.46 -1.69
C TYR A 115 -0.53 2.12 -0.94
N GLN A 116 -1.35 1.97 0.09
CA GLN A 116 -1.54 0.70 0.79
C GLN A 116 -2.09 -0.39 -0.14
N SER A 117 -3.02 -0.03 -1.02
CA SER A 117 -3.57 -0.96 -2.02
C SER A 117 -2.51 -1.43 -3.01
N ALA A 118 -1.64 -0.51 -3.45
CA ALA A 118 -0.51 -0.83 -4.33
C ALA A 118 0.49 -1.78 -3.65
N LEU A 119 0.84 -1.52 -2.38
CA LEU A 119 1.68 -2.43 -1.59
C LEU A 119 1.06 -3.82 -1.50
N SER A 120 -0.20 -3.91 -1.06
CA SER A 120 -0.91 -5.20 -0.96
C SER A 120 -0.97 -5.95 -2.29
N PHE A 121 -1.19 -5.24 -3.40
CA PHE A 121 -1.19 -5.87 -4.72
C PHE A 121 0.19 -6.38 -5.15
N SER A 122 1.25 -5.65 -4.81
CA SER A 122 2.64 -5.98 -5.17
C SER A 122 3.25 -7.08 -4.32
N ASP A 123 2.79 -7.22 -3.07
CA ASP A 123 3.42 -8.05 -2.05
C ASP A 123 2.37 -8.88 -1.27
N PRO A 124 2.30 -10.21 -1.52
CA PRO A 124 1.38 -11.11 -0.82
C PRO A 124 1.73 -11.29 0.66
N PHE A 125 3.01 -11.17 1.05
CA PHE A 125 3.43 -11.24 2.45
C PHE A 125 2.96 -10.01 3.22
N TYR A 126 3.15 -8.82 2.65
CA TYR A 126 2.63 -7.56 3.20
C TYR A 126 1.11 -7.66 3.43
N THR A 127 0.36 -8.12 2.42
CA THR A 127 -1.10 -8.28 2.53
C THR A 127 -1.47 -9.21 3.67
N LYS A 128 -0.79 -10.36 3.77
CA LYS A 128 -1.08 -11.36 4.79
C LYS A 128 -0.83 -10.81 6.20
N ILE A 129 0.30 -10.14 6.42
CA ILE A 129 0.66 -9.55 7.70
C ILE A 129 -0.33 -8.43 8.06
N LEU A 130 -0.67 -7.56 7.12
CA LEU A 130 -1.67 -6.51 7.32
C LEU A 130 -3.03 -7.09 7.77
N HIS A 131 -3.48 -8.19 7.16
CA HIS A 131 -4.72 -8.87 7.56
C HIS A 131 -4.63 -9.46 8.98
N ALA A 132 -3.48 -10.02 9.36
CA ALA A 132 -3.25 -10.54 10.71
C ALA A 132 -3.27 -9.40 11.75
N VAL A 133 -2.62 -8.28 11.44
CA VAL A 133 -2.66 -7.06 12.27
C VAL A 133 -4.09 -6.53 12.38
N ASP A 134 -4.85 -6.48 11.28
CA ASP A 134 -6.25 -6.03 11.30
C ASP A 134 -7.15 -6.92 12.15
N HIS A 135 -6.88 -8.22 12.17
CA HIS A 135 -7.56 -9.14 13.07
C HIS A 135 -7.23 -8.84 14.55
N LEU A 136 -5.96 -8.58 14.88
CA LEU A 136 -5.55 -8.19 16.24
C LEU A 136 -6.18 -6.86 16.68
N ILE A 137 -6.18 -5.84 15.80
CA ILE A 137 -6.82 -4.54 16.06
C ILE A 137 -8.28 -4.75 16.47
N LYS A 138 -9.03 -5.58 15.73
CA LYS A 138 -10.43 -5.89 16.05
C LYS A 138 -10.57 -6.66 17.36
N LYS A 139 -9.73 -7.69 17.58
CA LYS A 139 -9.77 -8.53 18.78
C LYS A 139 -9.51 -7.72 20.06
N GLU A 140 -8.61 -6.74 19.98
CA GLU A 140 -8.20 -5.90 21.10
C GLU A 140 -9.04 -4.62 21.25
N ASN A 141 -10.09 -4.43 20.43
CA ASN A 141 -10.93 -3.22 20.40
C ASN A 141 -10.14 -1.92 20.19
N LEU A 142 -9.08 -1.97 19.37
CA LEU A 142 -8.30 -0.82 18.97
C LEU A 142 -8.94 -0.14 17.74
N VAL A 143 -8.55 1.11 17.48
CA VAL A 143 -9.03 1.87 16.32
C VAL A 143 -7.88 2.24 15.40
N LYS A 144 -8.16 2.22 14.09
CA LYS A 144 -7.35 2.90 13.10
C LYS A 144 -7.76 4.36 13.01
N ASP A 145 -6.79 5.24 13.06
CA ASP A 145 -7.02 6.65 12.82
C ASP A 145 -5.96 7.25 11.91
N PHE A 146 -6.33 8.33 11.22
CA PHE A 146 -5.48 8.95 10.21
C PHE A 146 -5.06 10.34 10.65
N TYR A 147 -3.75 10.57 10.70
CA TYR A 147 -3.18 11.85 11.10
C TYR A 147 -1.96 12.17 10.23
N LEU A 148 -1.94 13.37 9.64
CA LEU A 148 -0.82 13.91 8.84
C LEU A 148 -0.19 12.93 7.83
N GLY A 149 -1.01 12.23 7.03
CA GLY A 149 -0.47 11.33 6.01
C GLY A 149 -0.25 9.88 6.47
N CYS A 150 -0.41 9.60 7.76
CA CYS A 150 -0.14 8.28 8.34
C CYS A 150 -1.39 7.67 8.98
N CYS A 151 -1.56 6.36 8.81
CA CYS A 151 -2.53 5.60 9.59
C CYS A 151 -1.88 5.01 10.83
N PHE A 152 -2.46 5.31 11.98
CA PHE A 152 -2.03 4.82 13.27
C PHE A 152 -3.05 3.87 13.88
N VAL A 153 -2.56 2.95 14.70
CA VAL A 153 -3.36 2.08 15.56
C VAL A 153 -3.30 2.62 16.99
N CYS A 154 -4.45 2.91 17.57
CA CYS A 154 -4.57 3.57 18.88
C CYS A 154 -5.68 2.91 19.72
N LYS A 155 -5.68 3.15 21.04
CA LYS A 155 -6.78 2.72 21.94
C LYS A 155 -8.09 3.48 21.67
N LYS A 156 -7.99 4.73 21.20
CA LYS A 156 -9.11 5.63 20.90
C LYS A 156 -8.77 6.50 19.69
N LYS A 157 -9.79 7.18 19.14
CA LYS A 157 -9.58 8.19 18.09
C LYS A 157 -8.63 9.27 18.60
N ILE A 158 -7.77 9.74 17.71
CA ILE A 158 -6.76 10.74 18.01
C ILE A 158 -7.50 12.05 18.28
N ALA A 159 -7.45 12.46 19.55
CA ALA A 159 -7.94 13.73 20.05
C ALA A 159 -6.90 14.23 21.06
N ASP A 160 -6.78 15.55 21.19
CA ASP A 160 -5.91 16.20 22.19
C ASP A 160 -4.46 15.69 22.16
N ILE A 161 -3.77 15.96 21.04
CA ILE A 161 -2.37 15.57 20.86
C ILE A 161 -1.49 16.49 21.73
N HIS A 162 -0.84 15.92 22.73
CA HIS A 162 0.06 16.63 23.64
C HIS A 162 1.54 16.32 23.41
N THR A 163 1.84 15.28 22.62
CA THR A 163 3.20 14.81 22.31
C THR A 163 3.32 14.48 20.83
N SER A 164 4.55 14.37 20.33
CA SER A 164 4.81 13.99 18.94
C SER A 164 4.50 12.51 18.70
N PHE A 165 4.10 12.17 17.49
CA PHE A 165 4.02 10.79 17.03
C PHE A 165 5.43 10.24 16.79
N ILE A 166 5.63 8.94 17.01
CA ILE A 166 6.87 8.26 16.66
C ILE A 166 7.04 8.23 15.14
N ASP A 167 8.22 8.61 14.67
CA ASP A 167 8.58 8.51 13.25
C ASP A 167 9.03 7.08 12.87
N GLU A 168 9.24 6.85 11.58
CA GLU A 168 9.55 5.51 11.07
C GLU A 168 10.93 4.99 11.54
N ASP A 169 11.93 5.86 11.66
CA ASP A 169 13.29 5.49 12.03
C ASP A 169 13.36 5.14 13.53
N ALA A 170 12.72 5.95 14.36
CA ALA A 170 12.56 5.68 15.79
C ALA A 170 11.73 4.42 16.02
N PHE A 171 10.65 4.21 15.24
CA PHE A 171 9.84 3.00 15.34
C PHE A 171 10.62 1.74 14.93
N ALA A 172 11.42 1.81 13.87
CA ALA A 172 12.27 0.71 13.43
C ALA A 172 13.29 0.30 14.52
N SER A 173 13.73 1.26 15.34
CA SER A 173 14.69 1.06 16.42
C SER A 173 14.08 0.53 17.72
N LEU A 174 12.76 0.28 17.77
CA LEU A 174 12.12 -0.31 18.95
C LEU A 174 12.66 -1.71 19.28
N PRO A 175 12.75 -2.09 20.57
CA PRO A 175 13.26 -3.40 20.98
C PRO A 175 12.53 -4.57 20.32
N GLU A 176 13.29 -5.53 19.78
CA GLU A 176 12.73 -6.71 19.08
C GLU A 176 11.84 -7.59 19.99
N ASP A 177 12.12 -7.59 21.29
CA ASP A 177 11.36 -8.36 22.28
C ASP A 177 9.89 -7.96 22.34
N LEU A 178 9.56 -6.70 22.03
CA LEU A 178 8.18 -6.21 21.95
C LEU A 178 7.36 -6.96 20.89
N PHE A 179 8.05 -7.46 19.87
CA PHE A 179 7.40 -8.07 18.72
C PHE A 179 7.22 -9.58 18.88
N ARG A 180 7.97 -10.24 19.77
CA ARG A 180 8.02 -11.71 19.88
C ARG A 180 6.64 -12.35 20.13
N GLU A 181 5.87 -11.82 21.08
CA GLU A 181 4.57 -12.39 21.43
C GLU A 181 3.45 -11.91 20.49
N ARG A 182 3.19 -12.68 19.42
CA ARG A 182 2.18 -12.32 18.39
C ARG A 182 0.78 -12.01 18.94
N LYS A 183 0.35 -12.68 20.03
CA LYS A 183 -1.00 -12.52 20.61
C LYS A 183 -1.20 -11.20 21.36
N GLN A 184 -0.13 -10.61 21.87
CA GLN A 184 -0.14 -9.37 22.65
C GLN A 184 0.66 -8.25 21.97
N LEU A 185 1.08 -8.46 20.72
CA LEU A 185 1.93 -7.57 19.95
C LEU A 185 1.54 -6.09 20.05
N LEU A 186 0.27 -5.79 19.76
CA LEU A 186 -0.20 -4.40 19.72
C LEU A 186 -0.24 -3.79 21.13
N GLN A 187 -0.59 -4.59 22.15
CA GLN A 187 -0.57 -4.15 23.54
C GLN A 187 0.85 -3.84 24.02
N ASN A 188 1.79 -4.75 23.76
CA ASN A 188 3.19 -4.59 24.15
C ASN A 188 3.79 -3.32 23.56
N VAL A 189 3.58 -3.08 22.27
CA VAL A 189 4.08 -1.87 21.61
C VAL A 189 3.36 -0.61 22.11
N LEU A 190 2.03 -0.64 22.30
CA LEU A 190 1.30 0.53 22.82
C LEU A 190 1.69 0.88 24.26
N SER A 191 1.88 -0.13 25.13
CA SER A 191 2.33 0.07 26.50
C SER A 191 3.74 0.63 26.53
N TYR A 192 4.66 0.07 25.72
CA TYR A 192 6.02 0.59 25.62
C TYR A 192 6.05 2.06 25.15
N LEU A 193 5.30 2.41 24.10
CA LEU A 193 5.21 3.80 23.66
C LEU A 193 4.67 4.73 24.75
N SER A 194 3.72 4.26 25.56
CA SER A 194 3.10 5.05 26.62
C SER A 194 3.94 5.16 27.90
N GLU A 195 4.74 4.16 28.22
CA GLU A 195 5.41 4.01 29.52
C GLU A 195 6.91 4.31 29.43
N GLU A 196 7.54 4.00 28.30
CA GLU A 196 9.00 4.03 28.11
C GLU A 196 9.47 5.08 27.09
N THR A 197 8.55 5.84 26.49
CA THR A 197 8.88 6.88 25.50
C THR A 197 8.10 8.18 25.72
N GLU A 198 8.56 9.26 25.09
CA GLU A 198 7.85 10.55 25.08
C GLU A 198 6.81 10.66 23.96
N TYR A 199 6.66 9.62 23.14
CA TYR A 199 5.77 9.65 21.98
C TYR A 199 4.31 9.46 22.35
N PHE A 200 3.42 9.97 21.50
CA PHE A 200 2.01 9.66 21.59
C PHE A 200 1.80 8.14 21.36
N PRO A 201 0.99 7.44 22.19
CA PRO A 201 0.83 5.99 22.13
C PRO A 201 -0.03 5.57 20.93
N ALA A 202 0.58 5.62 19.75
CA ALA A 202 -0.01 5.35 18.46
C ALA A 202 1.00 4.60 17.59
N ILE A 203 0.62 3.41 17.12
CA ILE A 203 1.49 2.56 16.31
C ILE A 203 1.32 2.93 14.84
N PRO A 204 2.36 3.37 14.11
CA PRO A 204 2.27 3.59 12.67
C PRO A 204 2.10 2.24 11.95
N LEU A 205 0.98 2.08 11.22
CA LEU A 205 0.56 0.77 10.70
C LEU A 205 1.51 0.20 9.64
N HIS A 206 1.96 1.01 8.67
CA HIS A 206 2.89 0.55 7.65
C HIS A 206 4.25 0.11 8.23
N PRO A 207 4.92 0.92 9.07
CA PRO A 207 6.14 0.51 9.75
C PRO A 207 5.97 -0.75 10.60
N LEU A 208 4.83 -0.93 11.27
CA LEU A 208 4.54 -2.18 11.99
C LEU A 208 4.54 -3.40 11.05
N VAL A 209 3.79 -3.32 9.95
CA VAL A 209 3.71 -4.43 8.98
C VAL A 209 5.08 -4.73 8.38
N GLN A 210 5.85 -3.70 8.03
CA GLN A 210 7.21 -3.86 7.52
C GLN A 210 8.13 -4.49 8.57
N LYS A 211 8.10 -4.04 9.82
CA LYS A 211 8.95 -4.59 10.90
C LYS A 211 8.65 -6.06 11.15
N ILE A 212 7.36 -6.45 11.18
CA ILE A 212 6.97 -7.87 11.26
C ILE A 212 7.50 -8.65 10.04
N LYS A 213 7.36 -8.10 8.83
CA LYS A 213 7.80 -8.76 7.60
C LYS A 213 9.30 -9.05 7.62
N HIS A 214 10.13 -8.06 7.91
CA HIS A 214 11.59 -8.24 7.94
C HIS A 214 12.00 -9.30 8.98
N ARG A 215 11.34 -9.32 10.14
CA ARG A 215 11.62 -10.32 11.18
C ARG A 215 11.16 -11.73 10.78
N ASP A 216 9.93 -11.87 10.27
CA ASP A 216 9.37 -13.17 9.91
C ASP A 216 10.06 -13.80 8.68
N LEU A 217 10.83 -13.02 7.94
CA LEU A 217 11.67 -13.47 6.82
C LEU A 217 13.11 -13.82 7.21
N ASP A 218 13.54 -13.58 8.45
CA ASP A 218 14.88 -13.93 8.90
C ASP A 218 14.90 -15.34 9.52
N PRO A 219 15.46 -16.35 8.83
CA PRO A 219 15.50 -17.73 9.33
C PRO A 219 16.41 -17.92 10.55
N TYR A 220 17.26 -16.94 10.91
CA TYR A 220 18.20 -17.05 12.04
C TYR A 220 17.64 -16.61 13.40
N LEU A 221 16.40 -16.09 13.46
CA LEU A 221 15.78 -15.63 14.71
C LEU A 221 14.85 -16.66 15.38
N PHE A 222 14.73 -17.87 14.83
CA PHE A 222 13.74 -18.88 15.25
C PHE A 222 14.38 -20.19 15.72
N GLU A 223 15.18 -20.12 16.78
CA GLU A 223 15.28 -21.22 17.74
C GLU A 223 14.37 -20.85 18.92
N GLU A 224 13.41 -21.73 19.25
CA GLU A 224 12.48 -21.61 20.39
C GLU A 224 11.19 -20.79 20.17
N ALA A 225 10.30 -21.29 19.33
CA ALA A 225 8.86 -21.11 19.54
C ALA A 225 8.19 -22.49 19.63
N THR A 226 8.16 -23.04 20.85
CA THR A 226 7.34 -24.20 21.19
C THR A 226 5.86 -23.83 21.13
N ASP A 227 5.09 -24.72 20.48
CA ASP A 227 3.64 -24.86 20.40
C ASP A 227 2.83 -23.81 19.60
N GLU A 228 2.33 -24.30 18.44
CA GLU A 228 1.12 -23.86 17.70
C GLU A 228 1.05 -22.41 17.19
N ALA A 229 2.17 -21.74 16.94
CA ALA A 229 2.20 -20.39 16.39
C ALA A 229 2.77 -20.35 14.97
N ILE A 230 1.88 -20.10 14.00
CA ILE A 230 2.10 -19.56 12.64
C ILE A 230 3.57 -19.19 12.36
N SER A 231 4.31 -20.12 11.76
CA SER A 231 5.61 -19.85 11.14
C SER A 231 5.49 -20.33 9.70
N PHE A 232 5.65 -19.43 8.73
CA PHE A 232 5.79 -19.81 7.33
C PHE A 232 7.21 -19.46 6.91
N SER A 233 7.90 -20.37 6.21
CA SER A 233 9.15 -20.04 5.55
C SER A 233 8.81 -19.41 4.21
N ALA A 234 9.19 -18.15 4.00
CA ALA A 234 8.97 -17.51 2.71
C ALA A 234 9.68 -18.22 1.57
N ASP A 235 10.86 -18.80 1.83
CA ASP A 235 11.59 -19.63 0.86
C ASP A 235 10.78 -20.85 0.44
N GLU A 236 10.13 -21.53 1.40
CA GLU A 236 9.26 -22.68 1.10
C GLU A 236 8.02 -22.23 0.30
N MET A 237 7.37 -21.13 0.71
CA MET A 237 6.18 -20.61 0.02
C MET A 237 6.50 -20.19 -1.41
N ILE A 238 7.65 -19.53 -1.62
CA ILE A 238 8.15 -19.13 -2.95
C ILE A 238 8.47 -20.37 -3.77
N THR A 239 9.17 -21.34 -3.21
CA THR A 239 9.57 -22.58 -3.91
C THR A 239 8.35 -23.39 -4.37
N LEU A 240 7.38 -23.62 -3.48
CA LEU A 240 6.14 -24.33 -3.81
C LEU A 240 5.34 -23.60 -4.90
N SER A 241 5.24 -22.27 -4.78
CA SER A 241 4.52 -21.44 -5.73
C SER A 241 5.22 -21.36 -7.09
N PHE A 242 6.55 -21.40 -7.10
CA PHE A 242 7.38 -21.46 -8.29
C PHE A 242 7.07 -22.74 -9.05
N HIS A 243 7.11 -23.89 -8.38
CA HIS A 243 6.82 -25.19 -9.02
C HIS A 243 5.43 -25.23 -9.68
N LYS A 244 4.38 -24.76 -8.99
CA LYS A 244 3.02 -24.69 -9.57
C LYS A 244 2.94 -23.76 -10.78
N THR A 245 3.65 -22.63 -10.73
CA THR A 245 3.66 -21.64 -11.83
C THR A 245 4.39 -22.20 -13.04
N VAL A 246 5.54 -22.86 -12.81
CA VAL A 246 6.31 -23.52 -13.86
C VAL A 246 5.55 -24.67 -14.49
N GLU A 247 4.86 -25.49 -13.69
CA GLU A 247 4.01 -26.56 -14.22
C GLU A 247 2.95 -25.99 -15.18
N LYS A 248 2.32 -24.86 -14.83
CA LYS A 248 1.37 -24.17 -15.72
C LYS A 248 2.02 -23.70 -17.01
N LEU A 249 3.20 -23.07 -16.92
CA LEU A 249 3.99 -22.63 -18.07
C LEU A 249 4.28 -23.79 -19.01
N GLU A 250 4.78 -24.90 -18.48
CA GLU A 250 5.15 -26.08 -19.24
C GLU A 250 3.94 -26.74 -19.91
N GLN A 251 2.89 -27.05 -19.14
CA GLN A 251 1.75 -27.83 -19.64
C GLN A 251 0.82 -27.04 -20.56
N VAL A 252 0.66 -25.74 -20.33
CA VAL A 252 -0.35 -24.93 -21.05
C VAL A 252 0.26 -24.09 -22.16
N TYR A 253 1.47 -23.58 -21.96
CA TYR A 253 2.06 -22.61 -22.89
C TYR A 253 3.18 -23.23 -23.74
N ILE A 254 4.11 -23.98 -23.13
CA ILE A 254 5.19 -24.64 -23.88
C ILE A 254 4.65 -25.86 -24.65
N ALA A 255 3.96 -26.79 -23.98
CA ALA A 255 3.46 -28.01 -24.63
C ALA A 255 2.47 -27.71 -25.78
N LYS A 256 1.71 -26.61 -25.67
CA LYS A 256 0.80 -26.13 -26.72
C LYS A 256 1.48 -25.21 -27.74
N ARG A 257 2.82 -25.08 -27.70
CA ARG A 257 3.65 -24.26 -28.61
C ARG A 257 3.26 -22.78 -28.66
N LYS A 258 2.64 -22.26 -27.60
CA LYS A 258 2.34 -20.83 -27.44
C LYS A 258 3.58 -20.04 -27.02
N VAL A 259 4.51 -20.70 -26.33
CA VAL A 259 5.79 -20.15 -25.90
C VAL A 259 6.88 -21.13 -26.33
N PRO A 260 7.94 -20.70 -27.05
CA PRO A 260 9.10 -21.54 -27.35
C PRO A 260 9.79 -22.02 -26.07
N VAL A 261 10.47 -23.16 -26.13
CA VAL A 261 11.14 -23.75 -24.95
C VAL A 261 12.17 -22.79 -24.37
N GLU A 262 12.93 -22.13 -25.25
CA GLU A 262 13.99 -21.18 -24.90
C GLU A 262 13.42 -19.98 -24.14
N ILE A 263 12.30 -19.42 -24.60
CA ILE A 263 11.58 -18.35 -23.91
C ILE A 263 10.98 -18.84 -22.59
N GLY A 264 10.52 -20.09 -22.55
CA GLY A 264 10.08 -20.74 -21.33
C GLY A 264 11.16 -20.81 -20.26
N GLU A 265 12.40 -21.14 -20.62
CA GLU A 265 13.53 -21.16 -19.69
C GLU A 265 13.93 -19.76 -19.20
N ILE A 266 13.80 -18.73 -20.05
CA ILE A 266 13.93 -17.33 -19.62
C ILE A 266 12.88 -17.00 -18.57
N PHE A 267 11.62 -17.39 -18.79
CA PHE A 267 10.53 -17.14 -17.84
C PHE A 267 10.78 -17.84 -16.51
N LYS A 268 11.19 -19.10 -16.50
CA LYS A 268 11.53 -19.82 -15.27
C LYS A 268 12.60 -19.08 -14.46
N ARG A 269 13.72 -18.71 -15.09
CA ARG A 269 14.79 -17.97 -14.39
C ARG A 269 14.30 -16.63 -13.85
N SER A 270 13.51 -15.89 -14.63
CA SER A 270 12.96 -14.61 -14.17
C SER A 270 12.01 -14.74 -12.97
N PHE A 271 11.31 -15.88 -12.80
CA PHE A 271 10.48 -16.12 -11.62
C PHE A 271 11.29 -16.36 -10.35
N LEU A 272 12.55 -16.84 -10.46
CA LEU A 272 13.45 -16.94 -9.32
C LEU A 272 13.85 -15.54 -8.84
N GLU A 273 14.22 -14.64 -9.76
CA GLU A 273 14.51 -13.23 -9.45
C GLU A 273 13.29 -12.52 -8.82
N MET A 274 12.08 -12.79 -9.35
CA MET A 274 10.84 -12.31 -8.73
C MET A 274 10.64 -12.85 -7.31
N GLY A 275 11.02 -14.10 -7.07
CA GLY A 275 10.96 -14.73 -5.75
C GLY A 275 11.80 -13.97 -4.72
N GLU A 276 13.04 -13.63 -5.07
CA GLU A 276 13.92 -12.85 -4.19
C GLU A 276 13.36 -11.44 -3.92
N ASP A 277 12.91 -10.72 -4.95
CA ASP A 277 12.30 -9.39 -4.79
C ASP A 277 11.04 -9.40 -3.89
N LEU A 278 10.26 -10.48 -3.92
CA LEU A 278 9.09 -10.64 -3.05
C LEU A 278 9.46 -10.71 -1.57
N LYS A 279 10.61 -11.30 -1.23
CA LYS A 279 11.16 -11.28 0.14
C LYS A 279 11.49 -9.84 0.54
N ASP A 280 12.11 -9.09 -0.38
CA ASP A 280 12.70 -7.78 -0.08
C ASP A 280 11.79 -6.56 -0.27
N GLY A 281 10.50 -6.74 -0.57
CA GLY A 281 9.56 -5.59 -0.62
C GLY A 281 8.55 -5.60 -1.75
N GLY A 282 8.42 -6.72 -2.46
CA GLY A 282 7.43 -6.90 -3.51
C GLY A 282 8.00 -6.74 -4.91
N LEU A 283 7.16 -6.99 -5.91
CA LEU A 283 7.59 -6.97 -7.30
C LEU A 283 7.78 -5.55 -7.86
N LYS A 284 8.75 -5.40 -8.76
CA LYS A 284 8.87 -4.23 -9.62
C LYS A 284 7.67 -4.17 -10.59
N PRO A 285 7.09 -2.98 -10.85
CA PRO A 285 5.97 -2.80 -11.77
C PRO A 285 6.27 -3.25 -13.21
N ASN A 286 7.47 -2.94 -13.72
CA ASN A 286 7.87 -3.31 -15.07
C ASN A 286 8.30 -4.79 -15.11
N LEU A 287 7.41 -5.67 -15.56
CA LEU A 287 7.69 -7.11 -15.65
C LEU A 287 8.87 -7.47 -16.57
N TYR A 288 9.17 -6.65 -17.58
CA TYR A 288 10.32 -6.89 -18.46
C TYR A 288 11.66 -6.73 -17.72
N TYR A 289 11.70 -5.99 -16.62
CA TYR A 289 12.89 -5.87 -15.76
C TYR A 289 13.46 -7.26 -15.41
N TYR A 290 12.60 -8.20 -15.02
CA TYR A 290 12.99 -9.54 -14.61
C TYR A 290 13.49 -10.40 -15.77
N ILE A 291 13.02 -10.13 -16.99
CA ILE A 291 13.51 -10.79 -18.20
C ILE A 291 14.93 -10.29 -18.51
N GLU A 292 15.13 -8.98 -18.44
CA GLU A 292 16.42 -8.32 -18.71
C GLU A 292 17.52 -8.75 -17.75
N GLN A 293 17.18 -9.05 -16.48
CA GLN A 293 18.16 -9.57 -15.51
C GLN A 293 18.72 -10.94 -15.89
N VAL A 294 17.96 -11.77 -16.62
CA VAL A 294 18.30 -13.18 -16.86
C VAL A 294 18.62 -13.50 -18.32
N SER A 295 18.33 -12.59 -19.25
CA SER A 295 18.60 -12.77 -20.68
C SER A 295 18.65 -11.47 -21.46
N THR A 296 19.58 -11.40 -22.40
CA THR A 296 19.64 -10.34 -23.43
C THR A 296 19.04 -10.78 -24.78
N GLU A 297 18.57 -12.03 -24.89
CA GLU A 297 18.10 -12.63 -26.15
C GLU A 297 16.66 -12.24 -26.49
N LEU A 298 15.84 -11.97 -25.48
CA LEU A 298 14.47 -11.53 -25.66
C LEU A 298 14.39 -10.01 -25.52
N SER A 299 14.21 -9.29 -26.63
CA SER A 299 14.10 -7.83 -26.62
C SER A 299 12.79 -7.34 -25.97
N LYS A 300 12.81 -6.10 -25.46
CA LYS A 300 11.63 -5.44 -24.86
C LYS A 300 10.45 -5.39 -25.83
N GLU A 301 10.70 -5.04 -27.10
CA GLU A 301 9.66 -4.95 -28.13
C GLU A 301 9.02 -6.32 -28.40
N GLU A 302 9.85 -7.35 -28.53
CA GLU A 302 9.35 -8.71 -28.76
C GLU A 302 8.56 -9.24 -27.55
N PHE A 303 9.05 -9.00 -26.33
CA PHE A 303 8.32 -9.35 -25.11
C PHE A 303 6.96 -8.67 -25.06
N GLN A 304 6.91 -7.35 -25.25
CA GLN A 304 5.69 -6.55 -25.20
C GLN A 304 4.65 -7.01 -26.22
N THR A 305 5.08 -7.31 -27.44
CA THR A 305 4.16 -7.67 -28.54
C THR A 305 3.69 -9.12 -28.49
N LYS A 306 4.54 -10.06 -28.10
CA LYS A 306 4.22 -11.51 -28.20
C LYS A 306 3.89 -12.17 -26.87
N TYR A 307 4.51 -11.74 -25.78
CA TYR A 307 4.53 -12.54 -24.55
C TYR A 307 4.03 -11.83 -23.30
N HIS A 308 3.86 -10.51 -23.33
CA HIS A 308 3.44 -9.70 -22.18
C HIS A 308 2.23 -10.28 -21.45
N ASN A 309 1.13 -10.53 -22.16
CA ASN A 309 -0.12 -11.03 -21.56
C ASN A 309 0.05 -12.42 -20.91
N ILE A 310 0.86 -13.29 -21.51
CA ILE A 310 1.12 -14.63 -20.97
C ILE A 310 1.95 -14.50 -19.69
N TYR A 311 3.00 -13.69 -19.74
CA TYR A 311 3.90 -13.48 -18.61
C TYR A 311 3.19 -12.80 -17.45
N GLU A 312 2.41 -11.75 -17.71
CA GLU A 312 1.58 -11.06 -16.71
C GLU A 312 0.59 -12.01 -16.03
N TYR A 313 -0.07 -12.89 -16.80
CA TYR A 313 -0.93 -13.92 -16.25
C TYR A 313 -0.16 -14.88 -15.34
N LEU A 314 1.01 -15.35 -15.76
CA LEU A 314 1.84 -16.26 -14.95
C LEU A 314 2.35 -15.56 -13.68
N THR A 315 2.71 -14.28 -13.72
CA THR A 315 3.06 -13.50 -12.53
C THR A 315 1.88 -13.34 -11.57
N LYS A 316 0.67 -13.08 -12.09
CA LYS A 316 -0.56 -13.07 -11.28
C LYS A 316 -0.80 -14.42 -10.60
N LEU A 317 -0.64 -15.52 -11.36
CA LEU A 317 -0.76 -16.87 -10.85
C LEU A 317 0.28 -17.18 -9.77
N PHE A 318 1.54 -16.74 -9.96
CA PHE A 318 2.60 -16.93 -8.99
C PHE A 318 2.27 -16.26 -7.65
N LYS A 319 1.84 -14.99 -7.67
CA LYS A 319 1.39 -14.28 -6.47
C LYS A 319 0.18 -14.94 -5.80
N GLN A 320 -0.78 -15.42 -6.61
CA GLN A 320 -1.95 -16.14 -6.10
C GLN A 320 -1.56 -17.44 -5.40
N ASN A 321 -0.66 -18.22 -6.00
CA ASN A 321 -0.15 -19.45 -5.38
C ASN A 321 0.53 -19.17 -4.04
N ILE A 322 1.32 -18.09 -3.94
CA ILE A 322 1.95 -17.68 -2.66
C ILE A 322 0.87 -17.34 -1.63
N ALA A 323 -0.13 -16.54 -2.01
CA ALA A 323 -1.23 -16.17 -1.12
C ALA A 323 -2.04 -17.39 -0.64
N GLU A 324 -2.23 -18.40 -1.49
CA GLU A 324 -2.89 -19.66 -1.13
C GLU A 324 -2.07 -20.49 -0.16
N GLU A 325 -0.76 -20.65 -0.37
CA GLU A 325 0.10 -21.40 0.54
C GLU A 325 0.26 -20.69 1.89
N LEU A 326 0.33 -19.35 1.90
CA LEU A 326 0.24 -18.53 3.11
C LEU A 326 -1.10 -18.66 3.85
N LYS A 327 -2.17 -19.03 3.14
CA LYS A 327 -3.46 -19.32 3.79
C LYS A 327 -3.44 -20.70 4.43
N ARG A 328 -2.91 -21.71 3.74
CA ARG A 328 -2.84 -23.11 4.19
C ARG A 328 -1.92 -23.33 5.39
N SER A 329 -0.79 -22.64 5.44
CA SER A 329 0.16 -22.72 6.58
C SER A 329 -0.38 -22.18 7.91
N MET A 330 -1.65 -21.76 7.95
CA MET A 330 -2.29 -21.12 9.09
C MET A 330 -3.66 -21.72 9.43
N GLU A 331 -4.08 -22.76 8.69
CA GLU A 331 -5.18 -23.68 9.04
C GLU A 331 -4.57 -24.91 9.72
#